data_AF-A0AAD9G8M5-F1
#
_entry.id   AF-A0AAD9G8M5-F1
#
_cell.length_a   1.000
_cell.length_b   1.000
_cell.length_c   1.000
_cell.angle_alpha   90.00
_cell.angle_beta   90.00
_cell.angle_gamma   90.00
#
_symmetry.space_group_name_H-M   'P 1'
#
loop_
_entity.id
_entity.type
_entity.pdbx_description
1 polymer ?
#
loop_
_entity_poly.entity_id
_entity_poly.type
_entity_poly.pdbx_seq_one_letter_code
_entity_poly.pdbx_strand_id
1 'polypeptide(L)'
;MIYLNNRSMMKRVYTTLVALVLVVLAVTMLDVGVKVVEATDWPKARASHILVPTETECDEIAKELEAADDLEAAFSRLAKERSKCPSSRKGGDLGSFGRGQMVPAFDKVAFENPVGVVHKVKTEFGWHLVLITDRSGMGEGILDGLDDDEEEPQDRDL
;
A
#
# COMPACT_ATOMS: atom_id res chain seq x y z
N MET A 1 -2.92 -69.97 -36.46
CA MET A 1 -3.39 -68.71 -37.07
C MET A 1 -4.83 -68.49 -36.60
N ILE A 2 -5.15 -67.39 -35.91
CA ILE A 2 -6.42 -66.62 -35.98
C ILE A 2 -6.26 -65.49 -34.94
N TYR A 3 -5.57 -64.44 -35.39
CA TYR A 3 -5.38 -63.17 -34.66
C TYR A 3 -6.44 -62.22 -35.19
N LEU A 4 -7.71 -62.41 -34.82
CA LEU A 4 -8.79 -61.59 -35.36
C LEU A 4 -9.73 -61.10 -34.27
N ASN A 5 -9.84 -59.77 -34.25
CA ASN A 5 -10.94 -58.97 -33.73
C ASN A 5 -10.85 -58.45 -32.29
N ASN A 6 -9.82 -57.63 -32.03
CA ASN A 6 -9.80 -56.71 -30.89
C ASN A 6 -9.86 -55.22 -31.30
N ARG A 7 -10.22 -54.93 -32.55
CA ARG A 7 -10.27 -53.56 -33.10
C ARG A 7 -11.41 -52.72 -32.50
N SER A 8 -12.51 -53.37 -32.12
CA SER A 8 -13.64 -52.73 -31.43
C SER A 8 -13.31 -52.47 -29.96
N MET A 9 -12.72 -53.46 -29.27
CA MET A 9 -12.38 -53.35 -27.85
C MET A 9 -11.25 -52.33 -27.62
N MET A 10 -10.18 -52.35 -28.42
CA MET A 10 -9.11 -51.36 -28.31
C MET A 10 -9.58 -49.93 -28.60
N LYS A 11 -10.55 -49.73 -29.52
CA LYS A 11 -11.17 -48.42 -29.74
C LYS A 11 -11.95 -47.94 -28.52
N ARG A 12 -12.75 -48.79 -27.89
CA ARG A 12 -13.50 -48.44 -26.66
C ARG A 12 -12.55 -48.08 -25.52
N VAL A 13 -11.50 -48.87 -25.32
CA VAL A 13 -10.46 -48.61 -24.31
C VAL A 13 -9.72 -47.31 -24.59
N TYR A 14 -9.34 -47.06 -25.85
CA TYR A 14 -8.64 -45.83 -26.24
C TYR A 14 -9.54 -44.60 -26.10
N THR A 15 -10.80 -44.66 -26.53
CA THR A 15 -11.75 -43.56 -26.39
C THR A 15 -12.01 -43.22 -24.93
N THR A 16 -12.14 -44.22 -24.04
CA THR A 16 -12.31 -43.99 -22.60
C THR A 16 -11.04 -43.41 -21.96
N LEU A 17 -9.85 -43.89 -22.34
CA LEU A 17 -8.57 -43.34 -21.86
C LEU A 17 -8.37 -41.89 -22.30
N VAL A 18 -8.61 -41.58 -23.58
CA VAL A 18 -8.49 -40.20 -24.11
C VAL A 18 -9.50 -39.27 -23.44
N ALA A 19 -10.74 -39.70 -23.24
CA ALA A 19 -11.74 -38.91 -22.53
C ALA A 19 -11.33 -38.64 -21.08
N LEU A 20 -10.77 -39.64 -20.39
CA LEU A 20 -10.31 -39.48 -19.01
C LEU A 20 -9.11 -38.54 -18.91
N VAL A 21 -8.16 -38.61 -19.86
CA VAL A 21 -7.04 -37.66 -19.96
C VAL A 21 -7.52 -36.25 -20.27
N LEU A 22 -8.52 -36.08 -21.16
CA LEU A 22 -9.10 -34.77 -21.47
C LEU A 22 -9.90 -34.19 -20.28
N VAL A 23 -10.61 -35.02 -19.53
CA VAL A 23 -11.31 -34.61 -18.30
C VAL A 23 -10.30 -34.23 -17.22
N VAL A 24 -9.23 -35.00 -17.04
CA VAL A 24 -8.16 -34.65 -16.09
C VAL A 24 -7.46 -33.36 -16.52
N LEU A 25 -7.14 -33.17 -17.81
CA LEU A 25 -6.60 -31.91 -18.32
C LEU A 25 -7.57 -30.74 -18.09
N ALA A 26 -8.86 -30.90 -18.38
CA ALA A 26 -9.87 -29.87 -18.17
C ALA A 26 -10.04 -29.52 -16.68
N VAL A 27 -10.02 -30.51 -15.79
CA VAL A 27 -10.08 -30.30 -14.33
C VAL A 27 -8.82 -29.60 -13.83
N THR A 28 -7.63 -29.97 -14.32
CA THR A 28 -6.40 -29.25 -13.98
C THR A 28 -6.36 -27.83 -14.52
N MET A 29 -6.98 -27.55 -15.67
CA MET A 29 -7.09 -26.19 -16.20
C MET A 29 -8.10 -25.32 -15.45
N LEU A 30 -9.05 -25.93 -14.73
CA LEU A 30 -9.98 -25.20 -13.87
C LEU A 30 -9.36 -24.80 -12.52
N ASP A 31 -8.43 -25.58 -11.97
CA ASP A 31 -7.71 -25.24 -10.72
C ASP A 31 -6.48 -24.35 -10.91
N VAL A 32 -6.07 -24.08 -12.16
CA VAL A 32 -4.99 -23.13 -12.50
C VAL A 32 -5.58 -21.86 -13.15
N GLY A 33 -6.69 -21.39 -12.59
CA GLY A 33 -7.19 -20.03 -12.76
C GLY A 33 -6.49 -19.09 -11.79
N VAL A 34 -5.19 -18.91 -12.00
CA VAL A 34 -4.30 -18.01 -11.28
C VAL A 34 -5.00 -16.68 -11.02
N LYS A 35 -5.06 -16.28 -9.75
CA LYS A 35 -5.38 -14.92 -9.33
C LYS A 35 -4.29 -13.98 -9.85
N VAL A 36 -4.26 -13.72 -11.15
CA VAL A 36 -3.53 -12.58 -11.71
C VAL A 36 -4.44 -11.37 -11.50
N VAL A 37 -4.57 -10.96 -10.24
CA VAL A 37 -4.84 -9.55 -9.97
C VAL A 37 -3.46 -8.93 -10.05
N GLU A 38 -3.16 -8.33 -11.20
CA GLU A 38 -1.99 -7.46 -11.34
C GLU A 38 -2.13 -6.36 -10.29
N ALA A 39 -1.42 -6.51 -9.17
CA ALA A 39 -1.15 -5.42 -8.26
C ALA A 39 -0.13 -4.48 -8.93
N THR A 40 -0.52 -3.84 -10.02
CA THR A 40 0.04 -2.53 -10.39
C THR A 40 -0.62 -1.46 -9.50
N ASP A 41 -0.75 -1.74 -8.20
CA ASP A 41 -1.21 -0.73 -7.27
C ASP A 41 -0.02 0.16 -6.98
N TRP A 42 -0.06 1.37 -7.55
CA TRP A 42 0.86 2.43 -7.18
C TRP A 42 0.76 2.69 -5.67
N PRO A 43 1.90 2.99 -4.99
CA PRO A 43 1.93 3.15 -3.55
C PRO A 43 1.01 4.28 -3.13
N LYS A 44 0.03 3.93 -2.31
CA LYS A 44 -1.01 4.79 -1.75
C LYS A 44 -0.90 4.84 -0.24
N ALA A 45 -0.95 6.03 0.32
CA ALA A 45 -1.10 6.25 1.76
C ALA A 45 -2.39 7.02 2.00
N ARG A 46 -3.10 6.66 3.07
CA ARG A 46 -4.20 7.45 3.62
C ARG A 46 -3.74 8.02 4.96
N ALA A 47 -3.89 9.32 5.12
CA ALA A 47 -3.50 9.98 6.37
C ALA A 47 -4.46 11.12 6.72
N SER A 48 -4.52 11.42 8.01
CA SER A 48 -5.13 12.62 8.56
C SER A 48 -4.04 13.53 9.13
N HIS A 49 -4.27 14.84 9.11
CA HIS A 49 -3.34 15.78 9.69
C HIS A 49 -3.97 16.89 10.53
N ILE A 50 -3.20 17.43 11.47
CA ILE A 50 -3.52 18.62 12.27
C ILE A 50 -2.40 19.62 12.06
N LEU A 51 -2.73 20.81 11.57
CA LEU A 51 -1.76 21.90 11.39
C LEU A 51 -1.93 22.92 12.53
N VAL A 52 -0.85 23.17 13.26
CA VAL A 52 -0.76 24.19 14.31
C VAL A 52 0.47 25.10 14.09
N PRO A 53 0.39 26.38 14.46
CA PRO A 53 1.47 27.32 14.23
C PRO A 53 2.69 27.10 15.14
N THR A 54 2.48 26.56 16.35
CA THR A 54 3.54 26.44 17.37
C THR A 54 3.86 24.99 17.73
N GLU A 55 5.10 24.75 18.14
CA GLU A 55 5.55 23.43 18.61
C GLU A 55 4.85 23.04 19.92
N THR A 56 4.65 24.02 20.81
CA THR A 56 3.96 23.82 22.09
C THR A 56 2.54 23.28 21.89
N GLU A 57 1.75 23.88 20.99
CA GLU A 57 0.40 23.37 20.68
C GLU A 57 0.45 21.97 20.05
N CYS A 58 1.47 21.69 19.24
CA CYS A 58 1.69 20.36 18.66
C CYS A 58 1.94 19.31 19.74
N ASP A 59 2.77 19.64 20.73
CA ASP A 59 3.09 18.78 21.86
C ASP A 59 1.91 18.54 22.80
N GLU A 60 1.09 19.57 23.03
CA GLU A 60 -0.14 19.46 23.83
C GLU A 60 -1.13 18.50 23.17
N ILE A 61 -1.37 18.67 21.86
CA ILE A 61 -2.28 17.80 21.11
C ILE A 61 -1.71 16.38 21.05
N ALA A 62 -0.41 16.20 20.85
CA ALA A 62 0.22 14.88 20.86
C ALA A 62 0.01 14.14 22.19
N LYS A 63 0.17 14.82 23.33
CA LYS A 63 -0.09 14.25 24.65
C LYS A 63 -1.56 13.88 24.86
N GLU A 64 -2.48 14.71 24.37
CA GLU A 64 -3.91 14.40 24.44
C GLU A 64 -4.26 13.17 23.59
N LEU A 65 -3.62 13.01 22.43
CA LEU A 65 -3.79 11.84 21.56
C LEU A 65 -3.18 10.56 22.16
N GLU A 66 -2.04 10.66 22.84
CA GLU A 66 -1.42 9.51 23.54
C GLU A 66 -2.28 8.98 24.69
N ALA A 67 -3.09 9.84 25.32
CA ALA A 67 -3.99 9.48 26.41
C ALA A 67 -5.38 9.02 25.93
N ALA A 68 -5.66 9.05 24.64
CA ALA A 68 -6.97 8.73 24.09
C ALA A 68 -7.20 7.22 23.95
N ASP A 69 -8.39 6.75 24.34
CA ASP A 69 -8.81 5.36 24.13
C ASP A 69 -9.06 5.03 22.65
N ASP A 70 -9.57 6.01 21.90
CA ASP A 70 -9.80 5.94 20.45
C ASP A 70 -9.02 7.06 19.76
N LEU A 71 -7.86 6.69 19.22
CA LEU A 71 -6.92 7.60 18.58
C LEU A 71 -7.55 8.32 17.37
N GLU A 72 -8.28 7.60 16.51
CA GLU A 72 -8.84 8.17 15.28
C GLU A 72 -9.99 9.15 15.60
N ALA A 73 -10.87 8.79 16.54
CA ALA A 73 -11.95 9.67 16.97
C ALA A 73 -11.42 10.93 17.67
N ALA A 74 -10.43 10.78 18.55
CA ALA A 74 -9.77 11.91 19.22
C ALA A 74 -9.06 12.81 18.22
N PHE A 75 -8.34 12.23 17.25
CA PHE A 75 -7.67 12.97 16.19
C PHE A 75 -8.66 13.77 15.33
N SER A 76 -9.76 13.15 14.92
CA SER A 76 -10.81 13.81 14.13
C SER A 76 -11.43 14.99 14.88
N ARG A 77 -11.67 14.84 16.19
CA ARG A 77 -12.18 15.90 17.06
C ARG A 77 -11.17 17.05 17.19
N LEU A 78 -9.94 16.74 17.56
CA LEU A 78 -8.87 17.73 17.74
C LEU A 78 -8.54 18.46 16.44
N ALA A 79 -8.59 17.76 15.31
CA ALA A 79 -8.44 18.38 13.99
C ALA A 79 -9.54 19.40 13.71
N LYS A 80 -10.80 19.12 14.05
CA LYS A 80 -11.91 20.08 13.88
C LYS A 80 -11.78 21.31 14.78
N GLU A 81 -11.27 21.11 15.99
CA GLU A 81 -11.20 22.16 17.02
C GLU A 81 -9.96 23.05 16.88
N ARG A 82 -8.80 22.47 16.54
CA ARG A 82 -7.49 23.13 16.65
C ARG A 82 -6.75 23.31 15.33
N SER A 83 -7.02 22.48 14.32
CA SER A 83 -6.28 22.54 13.06
C SER A 83 -6.59 23.81 12.27
N LYS A 84 -5.53 24.46 11.76
CA LYS A 84 -5.63 25.62 10.86
C LYS A 84 -5.81 25.22 9.39
N CYS A 85 -5.71 23.95 9.05
CA CYS A 85 -5.88 23.48 7.68
C CYS A 85 -7.37 23.38 7.31
N PRO A 86 -7.80 23.70 6.06
CA PRO A 86 -9.17 23.51 5.59
C PRO A 86 -9.70 22.08 5.72
N SER A 87 -8.81 21.07 5.78
CA SER A 87 -9.12 19.66 6.04
C SER A 87 -9.73 19.43 7.43
N SER A 88 -9.59 20.38 8.36
CA SER A 88 -10.19 20.36 9.70
C SER A 88 -11.69 20.03 9.68
N ARG A 89 -12.42 20.54 8.68
CA ARG A 89 -13.86 20.28 8.50
C ARG A 89 -14.20 18.80 8.34
N LYS A 90 -13.25 18.01 7.83
CA LYS A 90 -13.36 16.56 7.67
C LYS A 90 -12.61 15.78 8.76
N GLY A 91 -12.27 16.42 9.87
CA GLY A 91 -11.46 15.80 10.92
C GLY A 91 -10.00 15.61 10.52
N GLY A 92 -9.48 16.45 9.62
CA GLY A 92 -8.09 16.39 9.19
C GLY A 92 -7.81 15.35 8.09
N ASP A 93 -8.82 14.58 7.65
CA ASP A 93 -8.66 13.56 6.61
C ASP A 93 -8.24 14.20 5.26
N LEU A 94 -7.10 13.74 4.74
CA LEU A 94 -6.56 14.13 3.44
C LEU A 94 -6.99 13.16 2.32
N GLY A 95 -7.60 12.03 2.68
CA GLY A 95 -7.89 10.94 1.75
C GLY A 95 -6.63 10.16 1.37
N SER A 96 -6.75 9.37 0.30
CA SER A 96 -5.64 8.59 -0.25
C SER A 96 -4.83 9.43 -1.23
N PHE A 97 -3.51 9.43 -1.06
CA PHE A 97 -2.54 10.11 -1.92
C PHE A 97 -1.36 9.19 -2.22
N GLY A 98 -0.64 9.52 -3.29
CA GLY A 98 0.55 8.80 -3.74
C GLY A 98 1.85 9.47 -3.34
N ARG A 99 2.94 8.73 -3.48
CA ARG A 99 4.29 9.28 -3.31
C ARG A 99 4.49 10.51 -4.19
N GLY A 100 5.08 11.55 -3.62
CA GLY A 100 5.36 12.82 -4.29
C GLY A 100 4.15 13.76 -4.49
N GLN A 101 2.96 13.40 -4.03
CA GLN A 101 1.79 14.32 -4.06
C GLN A 101 1.75 15.31 -2.90
N MET A 102 2.52 15.05 -1.84
CA MET A 102 2.63 15.87 -0.64
C MET A 102 4.04 16.46 -0.50
N VAL A 103 4.21 17.43 0.41
CA VAL A 103 5.54 17.99 0.69
C VAL A 103 6.52 16.90 1.12
N PRO A 104 7.82 16.96 0.74
CA PRO A 104 8.76 15.85 0.92
C PRO A 104 8.84 15.33 2.36
N ALA A 105 8.81 16.23 3.35
CA ALA A 105 8.83 15.85 4.77
C ALA A 105 7.58 15.06 5.20
N PHE A 106 6.42 15.39 4.65
CA PHE A 106 5.17 14.68 4.91
C PHE A 106 5.11 13.35 4.17
N ASP A 107 5.52 13.34 2.90
CA ASP A 107 5.55 12.14 2.06
C ASP A 107 6.44 11.06 2.67
N LYS A 108 7.64 11.45 3.11
CA LYS A 108 8.58 10.56 3.80
C LYS A 108 7.92 9.88 5.00
N VAL A 109 7.30 10.67 5.87
CA VAL A 109 6.61 10.12 7.05
C VAL A 109 5.43 9.23 6.67
N ALA A 110 4.62 9.65 5.71
CA ALA A 110 3.44 8.91 5.27
C ALA A 110 3.77 7.52 4.69
N PHE A 111 4.94 7.36 4.05
CA PHE A 111 5.34 6.14 3.37
C PHE A 111 6.46 5.33 4.04
N GLU A 112 7.22 5.89 4.97
CA GLU A 112 8.31 5.19 5.67
C GLU A 112 7.95 4.84 7.12
N ASN A 113 7.11 5.64 7.79
CA ASN A 113 6.83 5.43 9.22
C ASN A 113 5.72 4.39 9.47
N PRO A 114 5.58 3.84 10.69
CA PRO A 114 4.50 2.92 11.02
C PRO A 114 3.10 3.55 10.86
N VAL A 115 2.18 2.76 10.29
CA VAL A 115 0.74 3.04 10.23
C VAL A 115 0.14 2.93 11.64
N GLY A 116 -0.88 3.75 11.94
CA GLY A 116 -1.57 3.77 13.22
C GLY A 116 -0.85 4.55 14.32
N VAL A 117 0.24 5.26 13.98
CA VAL A 117 1.02 6.08 14.92
C VAL A 117 0.94 7.55 14.49
N VAL A 118 0.92 8.45 15.47
CA VAL A 118 0.98 9.89 15.25
C VAL A 118 2.43 10.34 15.12
N HIS A 119 2.75 11.01 14.02
CA HIS A 119 4.08 11.54 13.73
C HIS A 119 4.07 13.06 13.66
N LYS A 120 5.11 13.70 14.20
CA LYS A 120 5.29 15.16 14.12
C LYS A 120 6.14 15.51 12.91
N VAL A 121 5.69 16.48 12.12
CA VAL A 121 6.37 16.97 10.93
C VAL A 121 6.39 18.49 10.94
N LYS A 122 7.58 19.08 10.79
CA LYS A 122 7.73 20.53 10.64
C LYS A 122 7.78 20.87 9.15
N THR A 123 6.98 21.85 8.73
CA THR A 123 7.01 22.39 7.37
C THR A 123 7.04 23.93 7.43
N GLU A 124 7.09 24.57 6.27
CA GLU A 124 7.04 26.03 6.13
C GLU A 124 5.71 26.62 6.64
N PHE A 125 4.63 25.83 6.70
CA PHE A 125 3.33 26.28 7.20
C PHE A 125 3.19 26.19 8.73
N GLY A 126 4.12 25.51 9.40
CA GLY A 126 4.09 25.28 10.84
C GLY A 126 4.32 23.81 11.20
N TRP A 127 3.67 23.37 12.26
CA TRP A 127 3.78 22.02 12.80
C TRP A 127 2.59 21.17 12.43
N HIS A 128 2.87 19.96 11.96
CA HIS A 128 1.88 18.99 11.55
C HIS A 128 1.97 17.76 12.43
N LEU A 129 0.83 17.35 12.98
CA LEU A 129 0.65 15.98 13.45
C LEU A 129 0.02 15.18 12.33
N VAL A 130 0.58 14.01 12.06
CA VAL A 130 0.17 13.14 10.95
C VAL A 130 -0.18 11.77 11.51
N LEU A 131 -1.42 11.33 11.29
CA LEU A 131 -1.87 9.99 11.60
C LEU A 131 -2.07 9.24 10.29
N ILE A 132 -1.27 8.20 10.06
CA ILE A 132 -1.37 7.35 8.88
C ILE A 132 -2.39 6.25 9.21
N THR A 133 -3.52 6.22 8.51
CA THR A 133 -4.60 5.27 8.78
C THR A 133 -4.51 4.02 7.93
N ASP A 134 -3.99 4.15 6.70
CA ASP A 134 -3.84 3.02 5.79
C ASP A 134 -2.68 3.21 4.81
N ARG A 135 -2.11 2.10 4.34
CA ARG A 135 -1.12 2.08 3.28
C ARG A 135 -1.33 0.86 2.38
N SER A 136 -1.40 1.08 1.08
CA SER A 136 -1.60 0.06 0.05
C SER A 136 -0.64 0.27 -1.12
N GLY A 137 -0.48 -0.75 -1.99
CA GLY A 137 0.40 -0.64 -3.16
C GLY A 137 1.90 -0.51 -2.84
N MET A 138 2.30 -0.82 -1.60
CA MET A 138 3.70 -1.00 -1.25
C MET A 138 4.06 -2.43 -1.66
N GLY A 139 4.48 -2.62 -2.92
CA GLY A 139 5.00 -3.92 -3.35
C GLY A 139 6.04 -4.45 -2.34
N GLU A 140 6.05 -5.76 -2.10
CA GLU A 140 7.10 -6.37 -1.27
C GLU A 140 8.48 -6.00 -1.86
N GLY A 141 9.26 -5.21 -1.11
CA GLY A 141 10.64 -4.89 -1.44
C GLY A 141 10.86 -3.55 -2.18
N ILE A 142 10.84 -2.45 -1.43
CA ILE A 142 11.75 -1.31 -1.68
C ILE A 142 12.72 -1.25 -0.49
N LEU A 143 13.48 -2.32 -0.31
CA LEU A 143 14.67 -2.38 0.54
C LEU A 143 15.74 -3.05 -0.32
N ASP A 144 16.19 -2.39 -1.40
CA ASP A 144 17.37 -2.80 -2.18
C ASP A 144 17.82 -1.74 -3.21
N GLY A 145 17.47 -0.46 -3.04
CA GLY A 145 17.74 0.53 -4.10
C GLY A 145 17.87 1.98 -3.66
N LEU A 146 18.48 2.23 -2.50
CA LEU A 146 18.95 3.58 -2.12
C LEU A 146 20.42 3.51 -1.69
N ASP A 147 21.26 2.98 -2.57
CA ASP A 147 22.70 3.25 -2.61
C ASP A 147 23.05 3.37 -4.10
N ASP A 148 22.80 4.55 -4.69
CA ASP A 148 23.43 5.02 -5.94
C ASP A 148 23.08 6.51 -6.14
N ASP A 149 23.34 7.32 -5.11
CA ASP A 149 23.75 8.70 -5.32
C ASP A 149 25.29 8.71 -5.38
N GLU A 150 25.87 8.05 -6.38
CA GLU A 150 27.21 8.45 -6.86
C GLU A 150 27.01 9.77 -7.61
N GLU A 151 27.20 10.89 -6.90
CA GLU A 151 27.57 12.15 -7.52
C GLU A 151 28.84 11.89 -8.35
N GLU A 152 28.74 11.88 -9.69
CA GLU A 152 29.90 12.14 -10.53
C GLU A 152 30.24 13.64 -10.40
N PRO A 153 31.40 14.02 -9.83
CA PRO A 153 31.90 15.37 -10.01
C PRO A 153 32.31 15.56 -11.47
N GLN A 154 31.63 16.48 -12.17
CA GLN A 154 32.03 16.94 -13.50
C GLN A 154 33.29 17.82 -13.41
N ASP A 155 34.45 17.19 -13.15
CA ASP A 155 35.74 17.83 -13.35
C ASP A 155 36.08 17.83 -14.83
N ARG A 156 35.78 18.93 -15.52
CA ARG A 156 36.42 19.29 -16.79
C ARG A 156 36.65 20.79 -16.93
N ASP A 157 37.32 21.36 -15.93
CA ASP A 157 38.19 22.51 -16.14
C ASP A 157 39.64 22.01 -16.01
N LEU A 158 40.32 21.85 -17.16
CA LEU A 158 41.77 22.02 -17.41
C LEU A 158 42.08 21.76 -18.90
#